data_AF-A0A4V2E9P3-F1
#
_entry.id   AF-A0A4V2E9P3-F1
#
_cell.length_a   1.000
_cell.length_b   1.000
_cell.length_c   1.000
_cell.angle_alpha   90.00
_cell.angle_beta   90.00
_cell.angle_gamma   90.00
#
_symmetry.space_group_name_H-M   'P 1'
#
loop_
_entity.id
_entity.type
_entity.pdbx_description
1 polymer ?
#
loop_
_entity_poly.entity_id
_entity_poly.type
_entity_poly.pdbx_seq_one_letter_code
_entity_poly.pdbx_strand_id
1 'polypeptide(L)'
;MYQIVEMTAHGQFVPFVDSATKAALTIAEGAMAKKLAAELSKTLNRKLIPRKVPDLNWRSREQDRFDRGEYQKPFFTSAWWGMYIPRDHYLHISKKDESKIAFTESAEKGEQDIQTQMKVGTYLQRYLSDYVSAVEISRIANLFVADQLGLELKLARTPDEIEHVYVHGPHSCMAGPVEDLGEYGGDGDAEEHPVRAYGAGDLACAYVEREGEIIARSICWPERKVFTSVYGEEHMLLRSMLTRAGYRAADSGKEFDGARFLELEVMPYIDFAISMEPLYEDGSYGWASAKSTKRRARMGSYKVYVGRYY
;
A
#
# COMPACT_ATOMS: atom_id res chain seq x y z
N MET A 1 -26.67 2.54 26.40
CA MET A 1 -27.92 2.90 27.10
C MET A 1 -28.59 4.06 26.37
N TYR A 2 -29.91 4.02 26.25
CA TYR A 2 -30.76 5.02 25.60
C TYR A 2 -31.80 5.51 26.59
N GLN A 3 -32.06 6.81 26.62
CA GLN A 3 -33.14 7.42 27.36
C GLN A 3 -34.28 7.76 26.39
N ILE A 4 -35.52 7.45 26.76
CA ILE A 4 -36.69 7.91 26.03
C ILE A 4 -36.93 9.36 26.43
N VAL A 5 -37.01 10.26 25.46
CA VAL A 5 -37.28 11.68 25.68
C VAL A 5 -38.51 12.10 24.89
N GLU A 6 -39.27 13.05 25.41
CA GLU A 6 -40.32 13.73 24.67
C GLU A 6 -39.75 14.96 23.97
N MET A 7 -40.13 15.15 22.70
CA MET A 7 -39.91 16.38 21.97
C MET A 7 -41.10 17.32 22.19
N THR A 8 -40.89 18.42 22.90
CA THR A 8 -41.93 19.43 23.16
C THR A 8 -42.27 20.22 21.88
N ALA A 9 -43.38 20.96 21.90
CA ALA A 9 -43.80 21.81 20.78
C ALA A 9 -42.74 22.86 20.38
N HIS A 10 -41.87 23.25 21.30
CA HIS A 10 -40.77 24.18 21.08
C HIS A 10 -39.45 23.49 20.65
N GLY A 11 -39.49 22.19 20.37
CA GLY A 11 -38.31 21.42 19.95
C GLY A 11 -37.34 21.07 21.07
N GLN A 12 -37.72 21.27 22.34
CA GLN A 12 -36.89 20.86 23.48
C GLN A 12 -37.06 19.37 23.76
N PHE A 13 -36.00 18.72 24.24
CA PHE A 13 -36.04 17.32 24.66
C PHE A 13 -36.09 17.23 26.18
N VAL A 14 -37.16 16.64 26.70
CA VAL A 14 -37.33 16.40 28.13
C VAL A 14 -37.37 14.90 28.41
N PRO A 15 -36.70 14.39 29.46
CA PRO A 15 -36.78 12.97 29.82
C PRO A 15 -38.22 12.50 29.98
N PHE A 16 -38.56 11.39 29.32
CA PHE A 16 -39.83 10.72 29.57
C PHE A 16 -39.69 9.93 30.87
N VAL A 17 -40.45 10.36 31.88
CA VAL A 17 -40.41 9.80 33.23
C VAL A 17 -41.56 8.82 33.39
N ASP A 18 -41.25 7.61 33.83
CA ASP A 18 -42.26 6.60 34.15
C ASP A 18 -43.08 7.06 35.37
N SER A 19 -44.41 6.98 35.26
CA SER A 19 -45.32 7.54 36.26
C SER A 19 -45.26 6.82 37.61
N ALA A 20 -44.89 5.54 37.63
CA ALA A 20 -44.80 4.70 38.82
C ALA A 20 -43.46 4.85 39.54
N THR A 21 -42.35 4.85 38.79
CA THR A 21 -40.99 4.90 39.36
C THR A 21 -40.45 6.31 39.54
N LYS A 22 -41.05 7.31 38.86
CA LYS A 22 -40.53 8.68 38.77
C LYS A 22 -39.09 8.77 38.23
N ALA A 23 -38.58 7.69 37.64
CA ALA A 23 -37.28 7.64 37.01
C ALA A 23 -37.41 7.85 35.50
N ALA A 24 -36.37 8.41 34.88
CA ALA A 24 -36.31 8.50 33.44
C ALA A 24 -36.22 7.08 32.84
N LEU A 25 -37.05 6.81 31.84
CA LEU A 25 -37.10 5.50 31.21
C LEU A 25 -35.85 5.29 30.34
N THR A 26 -35.00 4.33 30.73
CA THR A 26 -33.79 3.96 30.00
C THR A 26 -33.83 2.52 29.51
N ILE A 27 -33.25 2.28 28.34
CA ILE A 27 -33.16 0.96 27.69
C ILE A 27 -31.73 0.72 27.21
N ALA A 28 -31.21 -0.48 27.43
CA ALA A 28 -29.84 -0.82 27.05
C ALA A 28 -29.64 -0.77 25.52
N GLU A 29 -30.54 -1.41 24.77
CA GLU A 29 -30.44 -1.61 23.33
C GLU A 29 -31.21 -0.58 22.50
N GLY A 30 -30.58 -0.05 21.46
CA GLY A 30 -31.16 0.99 20.61
C GLY A 30 -32.37 0.53 19.80
N ALA A 31 -32.38 -0.74 19.34
CA ALA A 31 -33.50 -1.29 18.59
C ALA A 31 -34.76 -1.41 19.46
N MET A 32 -34.61 -1.93 20.69
CA MET A 32 -35.70 -1.98 21.67
C MET A 32 -36.16 -0.57 22.07
N ALA A 33 -35.22 0.35 22.30
CA ALA A 33 -35.55 1.74 22.63
C ALA A 33 -36.36 2.43 21.52
N LYS A 34 -36.02 2.19 20.25
CA LYS A 34 -36.78 2.67 19.08
C LYS A 34 -38.19 2.08 19.03
N LYS A 35 -38.32 0.76 19.19
CA LYS A 35 -39.61 0.08 19.16
C LYS A 35 -40.52 0.59 20.28
N LEU A 36 -40.01 0.66 21.50
CA LEU A 36 -40.77 1.16 22.65
C LEU A 36 -41.15 2.64 22.50
N ALA A 37 -40.23 3.49 22.06
CA ALA A 37 -40.53 4.91 21.81
C ALA A 37 -41.68 5.06 20.81
N ALA A 38 -41.72 4.25 19.75
CA ALA A 38 -42.77 4.29 18.73
C ALA A 38 -44.13 3.81 19.29
N GLU A 39 -44.14 2.74 20.08
CA GLU A 39 -45.35 2.21 20.74
C GLU A 39 -45.93 3.21 21.75
N LEU A 40 -45.07 3.76 22.62
CA LEU A 40 -45.46 4.78 23.60
C LEU A 40 -45.92 6.07 22.92
N SER A 41 -45.26 6.49 21.83
CA SER A 41 -45.66 7.68 21.09
C SER A 41 -47.08 7.57 20.55
N LYS A 42 -47.45 6.40 19.99
CA LYS A 42 -48.80 6.11 19.50
C LYS A 42 -49.81 6.08 20.64
N THR A 43 -49.49 5.39 21.71
CA THR A 43 -50.41 5.17 22.85
C THR A 43 -50.70 6.45 23.60
N LEU A 44 -49.68 7.29 23.81
CA LEU A 44 -49.79 8.52 24.60
C LEU A 44 -50.08 9.76 23.74
N ASN A 45 -50.13 9.62 22.41
CA ASN A 45 -50.24 10.71 21.45
C ASN A 45 -49.21 11.84 21.69
N ARG A 46 -47.96 11.45 21.96
CA ARG A 46 -46.81 12.33 22.25
C ARG A 46 -45.65 11.95 21.35
N LYS A 47 -44.79 12.91 20.98
CA LYS A 47 -43.62 12.62 20.15
C LYS A 47 -42.45 12.17 21.04
N LEU A 48 -42.33 10.88 21.27
CA LEU A 48 -41.23 10.28 22.03
C LEU A 48 -40.16 9.73 21.10
N ILE A 49 -38.90 10.00 21.42
CA ILE A 49 -37.75 9.50 20.67
C ILE A 49 -36.69 8.94 21.62
N PRO A 50 -35.95 7.89 21.21
CA PRO A 50 -34.81 7.43 21.97
C PRO A 50 -33.60 8.34 21.71
N ARG A 51 -32.88 8.72 22.76
CA ARG A 51 -31.59 9.41 22.71
C ARG A 51 -30.54 8.57 23.41
N LYS A 52 -29.34 8.45 22.84
CA LYS A 52 -28.23 7.75 23.50
C LYS A 52 -27.79 8.60 24.70
N VAL A 53 -27.65 7.96 25.87
CA VAL A 53 -27.12 8.65 27.05
C VAL A 53 -25.62 8.83 26.84
N PRO A 54 -25.08 10.07 27.00
CA PRO A 54 -23.65 10.31 26.94
C PRO A 54 -22.90 9.45 27.95
N ASP A 55 -21.87 8.72 27.50
CA ASP A 55 -20.98 7.95 28.36
C ASP A 55 -19.77 8.80 28.75
N LEU A 56 -19.79 9.36 29.96
CA LEU A 56 -18.70 10.20 30.48
C LEU A 56 -17.39 9.42 30.68
N ASN A 57 -17.45 8.09 30.76
CA ASN A 57 -16.28 7.22 30.91
C ASN A 57 -15.78 6.68 29.56
N TRP A 58 -16.14 7.34 28.44
CA TRP A 58 -15.81 6.88 27.11
C TRP A 58 -14.31 6.63 26.88
N ARG A 59 -13.43 7.40 27.52
CA ARG A 59 -11.97 7.20 27.45
C ARG A 59 -11.55 5.84 28.00
N SER A 60 -12.10 5.44 29.14
CA SER A 60 -11.86 4.11 29.71
C SER A 60 -12.37 3.04 28.76
N ARG A 61 -13.57 3.24 28.20
CA ARG A 61 -14.16 2.30 27.23
C ARG A 61 -13.30 2.13 25.97
N GLU A 62 -12.77 3.21 25.39
CA GLU A 62 -11.88 3.11 24.22
C GLU A 62 -10.54 2.46 24.58
N GLN A 63 -10.01 2.71 25.79
CA GLN A 63 -8.81 2.02 26.27
C GLN A 63 -9.06 0.53 26.46
N ASP A 64 -10.18 0.14 27.08
CA ASP A 64 -10.57 -1.26 27.27
C ASP A 64 -10.70 -2.01 25.94
N ARG A 65 -11.07 -1.31 24.84
CA ARG A 65 -11.11 -1.88 23.48
C ARG A 65 -9.71 -2.22 22.96
N PHE A 66 -8.70 -1.39 23.25
CA PHE A 66 -7.32 -1.75 22.95
C PHE A 66 -6.83 -2.90 23.84
N ASP A 67 -7.10 -2.84 25.14
CA ASP A 67 -6.60 -3.81 26.11
C ASP A 67 -7.11 -5.22 25.84
N ARG A 68 -8.35 -5.36 25.33
CA ARG A 68 -8.92 -6.65 24.91
C ARG A 68 -8.63 -7.03 23.45
N GLY A 69 -7.82 -6.26 22.73
CA GLY A 69 -7.45 -6.51 21.34
C GLY A 69 -8.57 -6.27 20.32
N GLU A 70 -9.66 -5.59 20.70
CA GLU A 70 -10.71 -5.22 19.75
C GLU A 70 -10.21 -4.15 18.76
N TYR A 71 -9.32 -3.27 19.22
CA TYR A 71 -8.69 -2.25 18.40
C TYR A 71 -7.25 -2.60 18.10
N GLN A 72 -6.92 -2.68 16.81
CA GLN A 72 -5.56 -2.80 16.32
C GLN A 72 -5.02 -1.44 15.92
N LYS A 73 -3.84 -1.08 16.43
CA LYS A 73 -3.16 0.16 16.04
C LYS A 73 -2.55 0.01 14.64
N PRO A 74 -2.63 1.04 13.77
CA PRO A 74 -1.87 1.06 12.53
C PRO A 74 -0.36 1.04 12.79
N PHE A 75 0.42 0.38 11.93
CA PHE A 75 1.87 0.22 12.11
C PHE A 75 2.61 1.56 12.28
N PHE A 76 2.14 2.62 11.63
CA PHE A 76 2.80 3.92 11.65
C PHE A 76 2.65 4.67 12.98
N THR A 77 1.79 4.20 13.90
CA THR A 77 1.62 4.82 15.22
C THR A 77 2.86 4.70 16.11
N SER A 78 3.80 3.80 15.79
CA SER A 78 5.09 3.66 16.48
C SER A 78 6.21 4.51 15.88
N ALA A 79 5.94 5.29 14.83
CA ALA A 79 6.92 6.24 14.29
C ALA A 79 7.27 7.32 15.32
N TRP A 80 8.42 7.99 15.16
CA TRP A 80 8.87 9.05 16.09
C TRP A 80 7.84 10.18 16.24
N TRP A 81 7.12 10.52 15.16
CA TRP A 81 6.05 11.52 15.17
C TRP A 81 4.71 10.99 15.69
N GLY A 82 4.60 9.68 15.97
CA GLY A 82 3.38 9.05 16.49
C GLY A 82 2.94 9.62 17.84
N MET A 83 3.86 10.19 18.61
CA MET A 83 3.56 10.91 19.86
C MET A 83 2.71 12.17 19.68
N TYR A 84 2.67 12.74 18.47
CA TYR A 84 1.85 13.91 18.13
C TYR A 84 0.42 13.55 17.71
N ILE A 85 0.10 12.26 17.59
CA ILE A 85 -1.29 11.82 17.40
C ILE A 85 -2.09 12.24 18.64
N PRO A 86 -3.22 12.95 18.49
CA PRO A 86 -4.03 13.35 19.64
C PRO A 86 -4.42 12.14 20.49
N ARG A 87 -4.12 12.19 21.80
CA ARG A 87 -4.33 11.06 22.71
C ARG A 87 -5.77 10.57 22.74
N ASP A 88 -6.70 11.52 22.65
CA ASP A 88 -8.15 11.29 22.68
C ASP A 88 -8.70 10.74 21.36
N HIS A 89 -7.88 10.59 20.31
CA HIS A 89 -8.34 10.01 19.05
C HIS A 89 -8.49 8.49 19.12
N TYR A 90 -7.76 7.77 19.98
CA TYR A 90 -7.84 6.30 20.04
C TYR A 90 -7.74 5.66 18.63
N LEU A 91 -6.77 6.12 17.84
CA LEU A 91 -6.61 5.75 16.42
C LEU A 91 -6.38 4.24 16.24
N HIS A 92 -7.24 3.60 15.45
CA HIS A 92 -7.19 2.16 15.17
C HIS A 92 -7.57 1.86 13.71
N ILE A 93 -7.31 0.63 13.26
CA ILE A 93 -7.81 0.11 11.97
C ILE A 93 -9.34 0.01 12.05
N SER A 94 -10.04 0.51 11.04
CA SER A 94 -11.50 0.56 11.06
C SER A 94 -12.11 -0.85 10.98
N LYS A 95 -12.89 -1.23 12.00
CA LYS A 95 -13.61 -2.51 12.05
C LYS A 95 -14.71 -2.69 11.00
N LYS A 96 -15.13 -1.60 10.32
CA LYS A 96 -16.16 -1.68 9.26
C LYS A 96 -15.56 -1.77 7.86
N ASP A 97 -14.33 -1.30 7.72
CA ASP A 97 -13.64 -1.14 6.45
C ASP A 97 -12.15 -1.05 6.78
N GLU A 98 -11.45 -2.19 6.67
CA GLU A 98 -10.05 -2.33 7.06
C GLU A 98 -9.12 -1.48 6.18
N SER A 99 -9.58 -1.05 4.99
CA SER A 99 -8.85 -0.10 4.14
C SER A 99 -8.76 1.32 4.73
N LYS A 100 -9.47 1.58 5.83
CA LYS A 100 -9.53 2.86 6.53
C LYS A 100 -9.05 2.75 7.97
N ILE A 101 -8.84 3.91 8.55
CA ILE A 101 -8.66 4.07 9.99
C ILE A 101 -9.93 4.65 10.60
N ALA A 102 -10.13 4.36 11.89
CA ALA A 102 -11.18 4.91 12.72
C ALA A 102 -10.59 5.59 13.95
N PHE A 103 -11.24 6.66 14.40
CA PHE A 103 -10.82 7.42 15.58
C PHE A 103 -11.97 8.24 16.18
N THR A 104 -11.82 8.64 17.43
CA THR A 104 -12.73 9.53 18.15
C THR A 104 -12.32 10.98 17.93
N GLU A 105 -13.02 11.70 17.06
CA GLU A 105 -12.62 13.06 16.64
C GLU A 105 -12.85 14.13 17.73
N SER A 106 -13.79 13.91 18.64
CA SER A 106 -14.07 14.84 19.74
C SER A 106 -14.64 14.12 20.95
N ALA A 107 -14.61 14.77 22.11
CA ALA A 107 -15.16 14.21 23.35
C ALA A 107 -16.67 13.90 23.23
N GLU A 108 -17.42 14.78 22.57
CA GLU A 108 -18.87 14.60 22.36
C GLU A 108 -19.16 13.36 21.51
N LYS A 109 -18.35 13.11 20.47
CA LYS A 109 -18.43 11.88 19.69
C LYS A 109 -18.01 10.66 20.51
N GLY A 110 -17.00 10.80 21.37
CA GLY A 110 -16.58 9.77 22.32
C GLY A 110 -17.72 9.39 23.28
N GLU A 111 -18.39 10.36 23.90
CA GLU A 111 -19.53 10.12 24.77
C GLU A 111 -20.69 9.43 24.06
N GLN A 112 -20.87 9.73 22.77
CA GLN A 112 -21.87 9.08 21.92
C GLN A 112 -21.39 7.75 21.32
N ASP A 113 -20.15 7.36 21.57
CA ASP A 113 -19.49 6.18 20.99
C ASP A 113 -19.64 6.17 19.46
N ILE A 114 -19.17 7.27 18.85
CA ILE A 114 -19.13 7.51 17.42
C ILE A 114 -17.66 7.65 17.01
N GLN A 115 -17.22 6.76 16.11
CA GLN A 115 -15.91 6.84 15.49
C GLN A 115 -16.05 7.45 14.08
N THR A 116 -15.17 8.40 13.77
CA THR A 116 -14.98 8.94 12.42
C THR A 116 -14.05 8.01 11.63
N GLN A 117 -14.39 7.73 10.38
CA GLN A 117 -13.59 6.90 9.48
C GLN A 117 -13.04 7.71 8.31
N MET A 118 -11.77 7.49 7.95
CA MET A 118 -11.17 8.11 6.76
C MET A 118 -9.95 7.32 6.28
N LYS A 119 -9.47 7.65 5.08
CA LYS A 119 -8.20 7.12 4.55
C LYS A 119 -7.03 7.62 5.39
N VAL A 120 -5.98 6.81 5.50
CA VAL A 120 -4.74 7.14 6.23
C VAL A 120 -4.14 8.45 5.76
N GLY A 121 -3.98 8.64 4.44
CA GLY A 121 -3.42 9.87 3.88
C GLY A 121 -4.21 11.12 4.29
N THR A 122 -5.54 11.06 4.25
CA THR A 122 -6.41 12.17 4.65
C THR A 122 -6.25 12.52 6.13
N TYR A 123 -6.14 11.52 7.00
CA TYR A 123 -5.95 11.75 8.43
C TYR A 123 -4.59 12.37 8.73
N LEU A 124 -3.51 11.78 8.19
CA LEU A 124 -2.16 12.29 8.41
C LEU A 124 -2.02 13.71 7.88
N GLN A 125 -2.60 14.00 6.71
CA GLN A 125 -2.62 15.35 6.16
C GLN A 125 -3.40 16.34 7.03
N ARG A 126 -4.51 15.91 7.65
CA ARG A 126 -5.36 16.78 8.47
C ARG A 126 -4.77 17.08 9.85
N TYR A 127 -4.12 16.10 10.47
CA TYR A 127 -3.71 16.19 11.87
C TYR A 127 -2.20 16.21 12.09
N LEU A 128 -1.39 15.78 11.12
CA LEU A 128 0.06 15.58 11.28
C LEU A 128 0.90 16.17 10.14
N SER A 129 0.35 17.04 9.28
CA SER A 129 1.10 17.65 8.18
C SER A 129 2.27 18.53 8.63
N ASP A 130 2.24 19.01 9.88
CA ASP A 130 3.32 19.79 10.47
C ASP A 130 4.52 18.92 10.88
N TYR A 131 4.32 17.60 10.98
CA TYR A 131 5.33 16.63 11.44
C TYR A 131 5.72 15.60 10.37
N VAL A 132 4.86 15.40 9.36
CA VAL A 132 5.01 14.38 8.33
C VAL A 132 4.88 15.02 6.95
N SER A 133 5.91 14.87 6.11
CA SER A 133 5.91 15.45 4.77
C SER A 133 4.88 14.79 3.84
N ALA A 134 4.41 15.50 2.82
CA ALA A 134 3.45 14.94 1.86
C ALA A 134 3.93 13.64 1.18
N VAL A 135 5.23 13.56 0.88
CA VAL A 135 5.86 12.35 0.30
C VAL A 135 5.76 11.18 1.29
N GLU A 136 6.07 11.43 2.56
CA GLU A 136 6.01 10.42 3.61
C GLU A 136 4.56 10.00 3.91
N ILE A 137 3.61 10.93 3.90
CA ILE A 137 2.17 10.64 4.02
C ILE A 137 1.70 9.71 2.90
N SER A 138 2.06 10.01 1.64
CA SER A 138 1.71 9.17 0.50
C SER A 138 2.30 7.77 0.66
N ARG A 139 3.58 7.67 1.06
CA ARG A 139 4.26 6.40 1.30
C ARG A 139 3.57 5.57 2.39
N ILE A 140 3.24 6.17 3.53
CA ILE A 140 2.57 5.48 4.64
C ILE A 140 1.18 5.00 4.22
N ALA A 141 0.42 5.83 3.49
CA ALA A 141 -0.90 5.46 3.02
C ALA A 141 -0.84 4.24 2.07
N ASN A 142 0.12 4.21 1.15
CA ASN A 142 0.32 3.08 0.24
C ASN A 142 0.74 1.81 0.99
N LEU A 143 1.67 1.92 1.94
CA LEU A 143 2.09 0.77 2.75
C LEU A 143 0.96 0.23 3.61
N PHE A 144 0.10 1.10 4.14
CA PHE A 144 -1.09 0.68 4.86
C PHE A 144 -2.02 -0.14 3.95
N VAL A 145 -2.31 0.35 2.74
CA VAL A 145 -3.13 -0.40 1.77
C VAL A 145 -2.47 -1.74 1.42
N ALA A 146 -1.16 -1.77 1.19
CA ALA A 146 -0.42 -3.01 0.93
C ALA A 146 -0.63 -4.03 2.05
N ASP A 147 -0.47 -3.61 3.31
CA ASP A 147 -0.59 -4.52 4.46
C ASP A 147 -2.03 -5.00 4.66
N GLN A 148 -3.03 -4.15 4.42
CA GLN A 148 -4.44 -4.55 4.56
C GLN A 148 -4.91 -5.47 3.44
N LEU A 149 -4.35 -5.34 2.24
CA LEU A 149 -4.64 -6.21 1.10
C LEU A 149 -3.73 -7.46 1.05
N GLY A 150 -2.78 -7.60 1.99
CA GLY A 150 -1.83 -8.72 1.98
C GLY A 150 -0.91 -8.73 0.77
N LEU A 151 -0.60 -7.56 0.20
CA LEU A 151 0.24 -7.45 -0.99
C LEU A 151 1.71 -7.68 -0.65
N GLU A 152 2.39 -8.44 -1.51
CA GLU A 152 3.79 -8.81 -1.34
C GLU A 152 4.67 -8.19 -2.43
N LEU A 153 5.88 -7.79 -2.05
CA LEU A 153 6.92 -7.40 -3.00
C LEU A 153 7.57 -8.68 -3.54
N LYS A 154 7.34 -8.98 -4.81
CA LYS A 154 7.92 -10.15 -5.48
C LYS A 154 9.12 -9.74 -6.35
N LEU A 155 10.06 -10.68 -6.54
CA LEU A 155 11.24 -10.50 -7.38
C LEU A 155 11.34 -11.65 -8.38
N ALA A 156 11.13 -11.35 -9.67
CA ALA A 156 11.45 -12.25 -10.77
C ALA A 156 12.95 -12.15 -11.09
N ARG A 157 13.65 -13.29 -11.14
CA ARG A 157 15.12 -13.34 -11.21
C ARG A 157 15.64 -14.12 -12.41
N THR A 158 14.87 -15.11 -12.85
CA THR A 158 15.23 -15.91 -14.03
C THR A 158 14.73 -15.23 -15.30
N PRO A 159 15.32 -15.56 -16.47
CA PRO A 159 14.83 -15.07 -17.76
C PRO A 159 13.31 -15.28 -17.94
N ASP A 160 12.82 -16.48 -17.65
CA ASP A 160 11.41 -16.86 -17.83
C ASP A 160 10.48 -16.09 -16.88
N GLU A 161 10.87 -15.93 -15.60
CA GLU A 161 10.08 -15.14 -14.64
C GLU A 161 10.02 -13.66 -15.04
N ILE A 162 11.13 -13.10 -15.52
CA ILE A 162 11.20 -11.68 -15.90
C ILE A 162 10.35 -11.44 -17.16
N GLU A 163 10.45 -12.32 -18.15
CA GLU A 163 9.59 -12.29 -19.32
C GLU A 163 8.11 -12.37 -18.94
N HIS A 164 7.74 -13.32 -18.08
CA HIS A 164 6.36 -13.45 -17.59
C HIS A 164 5.82 -12.12 -17.02
N VAL A 165 6.62 -11.43 -16.20
CA VAL A 165 6.24 -10.14 -15.60
C VAL A 165 6.08 -9.02 -16.63
N TYR A 166 6.86 -9.03 -17.71
CA TYR A 166 6.73 -8.05 -18.78
C TYR A 166 5.52 -8.32 -19.68
N VAL A 167 5.28 -9.59 -20.03
CA VAL A 167 4.17 -10.02 -20.91
C VAL A 167 2.81 -9.83 -20.23
N HIS A 168 2.71 -10.13 -18.94
CA HIS A 168 1.45 -10.11 -18.18
C HIS A 168 1.30 -8.91 -17.24
N GLY A 169 2.27 -7.99 -17.27
CA GLY A 169 2.29 -6.81 -16.42
C GLY A 169 1.79 -5.55 -17.12
N PRO A 170 2.04 -4.38 -16.52
CA PRO A 170 1.62 -3.11 -17.08
C PRO A 170 2.21 -2.87 -18.46
N HIS A 171 1.40 -2.25 -19.33
CA HIS A 171 1.74 -1.96 -20.71
C HIS A 171 3.08 -1.20 -20.82
N SER A 172 3.91 -1.62 -21.76
CA SER A 172 5.16 -0.96 -22.13
C SER A 172 5.48 -1.25 -23.60
N CYS A 173 6.48 -0.59 -24.17
CA CYS A 173 6.97 -0.91 -25.52
C CYS A 173 7.50 -2.35 -25.64
N MET A 174 7.87 -2.97 -24.51
CA MET A 174 8.33 -4.36 -24.41
C MET A 174 7.26 -5.24 -23.72
N ALA A 175 5.98 -4.90 -23.85
CA ALA A 175 4.89 -5.74 -23.35
C ALA A 175 4.31 -6.57 -24.50
N GLY A 176 3.91 -7.81 -24.20
CA GLY A 176 3.43 -8.77 -25.18
C GLY A 176 4.49 -9.80 -25.58
N PRO A 177 4.08 -10.85 -26.31
CA PRO A 177 4.99 -11.89 -26.76
C PRO A 177 5.95 -11.35 -27.84
N VAL A 178 7.09 -12.01 -28.04
CA VAL A 178 8.21 -11.48 -28.85
C VAL A 178 7.80 -11.14 -30.29
N GLU A 179 6.86 -11.90 -30.85
CA GLU A 179 6.36 -11.74 -32.21
C GLU A 179 5.54 -10.45 -32.39
N ASP A 180 4.97 -9.94 -31.29
CA ASP A 180 4.14 -8.73 -31.27
C ASP A 180 4.93 -7.45 -30.96
N LEU A 181 6.24 -7.56 -30.67
CA LEU A 181 7.07 -6.43 -30.24
C LEU A 181 7.56 -5.52 -31.38
N GLY A 182 7.35 -5.91 -32.64
CA GLY A 182 7.83 -5.15 -33.80
C GLY A 182 9.34 -4.85 -33.69
N GLU A 183 9.74 -3.59 -33.86
CA GLU A 183 11.16 -3.19 -33.76
C GLU A 183 11.84 -3.60 -32.45
N TYR A 184 11.08 -3.66 -31.34
CA TYR A 184 11.60 -4.08 -30.04
C TYR A 184 11.82 -5.59 -29.94
N GLY A 185 11.25 -6.38 -30.85
CA GLY A 185 11.48 -7.82 -31.02
C GLY A 185 12.26 -8.14 -32.30
N GLY A 186 13.04 -7.19 -32.82
CA GLY A 186 13.82 -7.41 -34.04
C GLY A 186 12.91 -7.56 -35.27
N ASP A 187 11.87 -6.73 -35.34
CA ASP A 187 10.81 -6.78 -36.35
C ASP A 187 10.03 -8.11 -36.39
N GLY A 188 9.99 -8.81 -35.25
CA GLY A 188 9.30 -10.09 -35.07
C GLY A 188 10.16 -11.32 -35.39
N ASP A 189 11.44 -11.12 -35.73
CA ASP A 189 12.36 -12.22 -36.08
C ASP A 189 13.12 -12.76 -34.85
N ALA A 190 13.11 -12.05 -33.72
CA ALA A 190 13.82 -12.50 -32.53
C ALA A 190 13.19 -13.75 -31.91
N GLU A 191 14.01 -14.78 -31.66
CA GLU A 191 13.56 -16.02 -31.01
C GLU A 191 13.30 -15.84 -29.50
N GLU A 192 13.87 -14.80 -28.89
CA GLU A 192 13.83 -14.56 -27.46
C GLU A 192 13.35 -13.16 -27.10
N HIS A 193 12.47 -13.06 -26.11
CA HIS A 193 12.03 -11.76 -25.62
C HIS A 193 13.21 -10.97 -25.02
N PRO A 194 13.46 -9.72 -25.45
CA PRO A 194 14.64 -8.94 -25.04
C PRO A 194 14.86 -8.85 -23.52
N VAL A 195 13.78 -8.77 -22.75
CA VAL A 195 13.81 -8.57 -21.29
C VAL A 195 14.45 -9.75 -20.55
N ARG A 196 14.54 -10.91 -21.20
CA ARG A 196 15.27 -12.09 -20.73
C ARG A 196 16.73 -11.75 -20.42
N ALA A 197 17.31 -10.74 -21.10
CA ALA A 197 18.68 -10.29 -20.87
C ALA A 197 18.96 -9.90 -19.41
N TYR A 198 17.94 -9.42 -18.68
CA TYR A 198 18.07 -9.06 -17.27
C TYR A 198 18.27 -10.27 -16.34
N GLY A 199 17.94 -11.48 -16.81
CA GLY A 199 18.03 -12.72 -16.05
C GLY A 199 19.45 -13.25 -15.82
N ALA A 200 20.51 -12.47 -16.08
CA ALA A 200 21.91 -12.86 -15.91
C ALA A 200 22.40 -12.94 -14.45
N GLY A 201 21.52 -12.68 -13.49
CA GLY A 201 21.71 -12.95 -12.07
C GLY A 201 21.94 -11.74 -11.17
N ASP A 202 22.38 -10.59 -11.72
CA ASP A 202 22.57 -9.37 -10.90
C ASP A 202 21.27 -8.58 -10.75
N LEU A 203 20.46 -8.56 -11.81
CA LEU A 203 19.21 -7.82 -11.86
C LEU A 203 18.02 -8.71 -11.52
N ALA A 204 16.92 -8.07 -11.15
CA ALA A 204 15.62 -8.68 -10.97
C ALA A 204 14.53 -7.73 -11.45
N CYS A 205 13.37 -8.25 -11.82
CA CYS A 205 12.16 -7.45 -11.97
C CYS A 205 11.36 -7.51 -10.67
N ALA A 206 11.31 -6.40 -9.95
CA ALA A 206 10.44 -6.23 -8.79
C ALA A 206 9.02 -5.95 -9.27
N TYR A 207 8.03 -6.61 -8.66
CA TYR A 207 6.63 -6.42 -9.02
C TYR A 207 5.69 -6.65 -7.84
N VAL A 208 4.45 -6.18 -8.00
CA VAL A 208 3.33 -6.44 -7.09
C VAL A 208 2.18 -7.02 -7.89
N GLU A 209 1.49 -7.97 -7.30
CA GLU A 209 0.33 -8.64 -7.88
C GLU A 209 -0.89 -8.43 -6.99
N ARG A 210 -2.05 -8.18 -7.58
CA ARG A 210 -3.34 -8.08 -6.90
C ARG A 210 -4.36 -8.89 -7.70
N GLU A 211 -5.03 -9.82 -7.04
CA GLU A 211 -6.07 -10.65 -7.65
C GLU A 211 -5.60 -11.41 -8.92
N GLY A 212 -4.32 -11.82 -8.94
CA GLY A 212 -3.72 -12.52 -10.08
C GLY A 212 -3.15 -11.60 -11.18
N GLU A 213 -3.35 -10.29 -11.09
CA GLU A 213 -2.85 -9.32 -12.06
C GLU A 213 -1.60 -8.60 -11.54
N ILE A 214 -0.58 -8.47 -12.39
CA ILE A 214 0.62 -7.70 -12.08
C ILE A 214 0.32 -6.21 -12.30
N ILE A 215 0.16 -5.47 -11.20
CA ILE A 215 -0.32 -4.07 -11.22
C ILE A 215 0.80 -3.04 -11.32
N ALA A 216 2.04 -3.42 -10.98
CA ALA A 216 3.21 -2.56 -11.07
C ALA A 216 4.49 -3.38 -11.17
N ARG A 217 5.50 -2.86 -11.87
CA ARG A 217 6.84 -3.47 -11.97
C ARG A 217 7.97 -2.46 -12.11
N SER A 218 9.19 -2.88 -11.80
CA SER A 218 10.43 -2.09 -11.94
C SER A 218 11.66 -3.01 -12.02
N ILE A 219 12.68 -2.64 -12.79
CA ILE A 219 13.97 -3.34 -12.75
C ILE A 219 14.75 -2.88 -11.52
N CYS A 220 15.35 -3.82 -10.81
CA CYS A 220 16.16 -3.52 -9.63
C CYS A 220 17.44 -4.36 -9.58
N TRP A 221 18.41 -3.89 -8.80
CA TRP A 221 19.59 -4.66 -8.43
C TRP A 221 19.48 -5.01 -6.94
N PRO A 222 19.10 -6.25 -6.60
CA PRO A 222 18.83 -6.64 -5.21
C PRO A 222 20.01 -6.47 -4.26
N GLU A 223 21.23 -6.79 -4.71
CA GLU A 223 22.45 -6.66 -3.90
C GLU A 223 22.80 -5.20 -3.60
N ARG A 224 22.64 -4.30 -4.59
CA ARG A 224 22.90 -2.86 -4.43
C ARG A 224 21.72 -2.08 -3.85
N LYS A 225 20.54 -2.70 -3.76
CA LYS A 225 19.29 -2.08 -3.28
C LYS A 225 18.93 -0.81 -4.07
N VAL A 226 19.04 -0.86 -5.39
CA VAL A 226 18.64 0.23 -6.30
C VAL A 226 17.58 -0.25 -7.29
N PHE A 227 16.69 0.64 -7.75
CA PHE A 227 15.66 0.35 -8.75
C PHE A 227 15.49 1.48 -9.77
N THR A 228 14.99 1.15 -10.96
CA THR A 228 14.76 2.08 -12.08
C THR A 228 13.38 2.75 -11.98
N SER A 229 12.83 3.26 -13.08
CA SER A 229 11.45 3.75 -13.08
C SER A 229 10.47 2.64 -12.69
N VAL A 230 9.35 3.04 -12.09
CA VAL A 230 8.26 2.12 -11.74
C VAL A 230 7.14 2.31 -12.74
N TYR A 231 6.74 1.22 -13.38
CA TYR A 231 5.67 1.17 -14.38
C TYR A 231 4.41 0.56 -13.79
N GLY A 232 3.25 1.07 -14.24
CA GLY A 232 1.92 0.64 -13.78
C GLY A 232 1.14 1.72 -13.06
N GLU A 233 -0.17 1.53 -12.96
CA GLU A 233 -1.08 2.48 -12.29
C GLU A 233 -0.70 2.67 -10.83
N GLU A 234 -0.27 1.58 -10.18
CA GLU A 234 0.06 1.52 -8.76
C GLU A 234 1.58 1.75 -8.52
N HIS A 235 2.22 2.55 -9.36
CA HIS A 235 3.67 2.82 -9.28
C HIS A 235 4.12 3.35 -7.91
N MET A 236 3.31 4.19 -7.27
CA MET A 236 3.62 4.71 -5.92
C MET A 236 3.54 3.63 -4.84
N LEU A 237 2.70 2.61 -5.02
CA LEU A 237 2.61 1.46 -4.13
C LEU A 237 3.89 0.63 -4.17
N LEU A 238 4.29 0.17 -5.36
CA LEU A 238 5.53 -0.59 -5.53
C LEU A 238 6.76 0.22 -5.09
N ARG A 239 6.83 1.52 -5.42
CA ARG A 239 7.89 2.41 -4.92
C ARG A 239 7.96 2.45 -3.38
N SER A 240 6.81 2.49 -2.72
CA SER A 240 6.73 2.50 -1.26
C SER A 240 7.19 1.17 -0.66
N MET A 241 6.82 0.05 -1.28
CA MET A 241 7.23 -1.30 -0.86
C MET A 241 8.73 -1.55 -1.07
N LEU A 242 9.28 -1.11 -2.21
CA LEU A 242 10.72 -1.14 -2.48
C LEU A 242 11.50 -0.33 -1.43
N THR A 243 11.05 0.90 -1.15
CA THR A 243 11.64 1.74 -0.10
C THR A 243 11.59 1.06 1.27
N ARG A 244 10.46 0.44 1.63
CA ARG A 244 10.33 -0.34 2.88
C ARG A 244 11.31 -1.52 2.91
N ALA A 245 11.59 -2.15 1.78
CA ALA A 245 12.55 -3.25 1.65
C ALA A 245 14.02 -2.79 1.55
N GLY A 246 14.28 -1.49 1.79
CA GLY A 246 15.61 -0.89 1.83
C GLY A 246 16.15 -0.45 0.48
N TYR A 247 15.33 -0.49 -0.58
CA TYR A 247 15.75 -0.03 -1.90
C TYR A 247 15.61 1.48 -2.05
N ARG A 248 16.41 2.08 -2.93
CA ARG A 248 16.29 3.48 -3.35
C ARG A 248 16.18 3.59 -4.88
N ALA A 249 15.48 4.61 -5.34
CA ALA A 249 15.46 4.90 -6.77
C ALA A 249 16.88 5.29 -7.22
N ALA A 250 17.30 4.81 -8.38
CA ALA A 250 18.55 5.23 -8.97
C ALA A 250 18.40 6.64 -9.54
N ASP A 251 19.38 7.49 -9.26
CA ASP A 251 19.51 8.84 -9.80
C ASP A 251 20.12 8.81 -11.21
N SER A 252 20.87 7.75 -11.54
CA SER A 252 21.44 7.54 -12.87
C SER A 252 21.76 6.08 -13.16
N GLY A 253 21.99 5.76 -14.43
CA GLY A 253 22.43 4.43 -14.87
C GLY A 253 23.76 3.99 -14.26
N LYS A 254 24.62 4.91 -13.83
CA LYS A 254 25.93 4.58 -13.22
C LYS A 254 25.82 3.68 -11.99
N GLU A 255 24.67 3.66 -11.35
CA GLU A 255 24.41 2.80 -10.20
C GLU A 255 24.18 1.34 -10.58
N PHE A 256 23.85 1.11 -11.85
CA PHE A 256 23.78 -0.19 -12.50
C PHE A 256 25.08 -0.55 -13.24
N ASP A 257 26.12 0.28 -13.14
CA ASP A 257 27.42 -0.01 -13.74
C ASP A 257 27.99 -1.33 -13.20
N GLY A 258 28.34 -2.23 -14.11
CA GLY A 258 28.81 -3.58 -13.79
C GLY A 258 27.73 -4.66 -13.77
N ALA A 259 26.45 -4.33 -13.97
CA ALA A 259 25.40 -5.35 -14.02
C ALA A 259 25.63 -6.31 -15.20
N ARG A 260 25.42 -7.60 -14.97
CA ARG A 260 25.50 -8.62 -16.02
C ARG A 260 24.20 -8.72 -16.80
N PHE A 261 24.34 -9.07 -18.08
CA PHE A 261 23.23 -9.31 -19.01
C PHE A 261 23.51 -10.52 -19.89
N LEU A 262 22.47 -11.19 -20.35
CA LEU A 262 22.59 -12.24 -21.35
C LEU A 262 22.75 -11.62 -22.74
N GLU A 263 23.58 -12.26 -23.58
CA GLU A 263 23.64 -11.97 -25.01
C GLU A 263 22.38 -12.48 -25.69
N LEU A 264 21.59 -11.57 -26.22
CA LEU A 264 20.43 -11.84 -27.08
C LEU A 264 20.62 -11.16 -28.42
N GLU A 265 19.80 -11.53 -29.41
CA GLU A 265 19.74 -10.87 -30.70
C GLU A 265 19.32 -9.40 -30.57
N VAL A 266 18.30 -9.16 -29.72
CA VAL A 266 17.80 -7.84 -29.41
C VAL A 266 18.01 -7.56 -27.92
N MET A 267 18.75 -6.51 -27.63
CA MET A 267 19.05 -6.11 -26.25
C MET A 267 18.01 -5.10 -25.75
N PRO A 268 17.46 -5.28 -24.54
CA PRO A 268 16.56 -4.29 -23.96
C PRO A 268 17.39 -3.10 -23.48
N TYR A 269 16.78 -1.92 -23.44
CA TYR A 269 17.34 -0.80 -22.70
C TYR A 269 16.79 -0.82 -21.27
N ILE A 270 17.68 -0.63 -20.31
CA ILE A 270 17.29 -0.07 -19.02
C ILE A 270 17.07 1.42 -19.26
N ASP A 271 16.23 2.11 -18.47
CA ASP A 271 15.84 3.52 -18.60
C ASP A 271 17.01 4.55 -18.69
N PHE A 272 18.25 4.09 -18.83
CA PHE A 272 19.49 4.82 -18.96
C PHE A 272 20.31 4.30 -20.16
N ALA A 273 21.06 5.19 -20.80
CA ALA A 273 21.98 4.81 -21.88
C ALA A 273 23.06 3.83 -21.37
N ILE A 274 23.20 2.71 -22.08
CA ILE A 274 24.09 1.60 -21.70
C ILE A 274 24.95 1.22 -22.91
N SER A 275 26.21 0.86 -22.64
CA SER A 275 27.03 0.08 -23.57
C SER A 275 27.33 -1.28 -22.98
N MET A 276 27.45 -2.27 -23.84
CA MET A 276 27.65 -3.65 -23.45
C MET A 276 29.10 -4.07 -23.71
N GLU A 277 29.74 -4.61 -22.69
CA GLU A 277 31.11 -5.11 -22.76
C GLU A 277 31.15 -6.63 -22.50
N PRO A 278 31.85 -7.39 -23.34
CA PRO A 278 31.86 -8.85 -23.22
C PRO A 278 32.55 -9.32 -21.93
N LEU A 279 31.92 -10.24 -21.18
CA LEU A 279 32.49 -10.88 -19.98
C LEU A 279 33.23 -12.19 -20.35
N TYR A 280 34.39 -12.41 -19.73
CA TYR A 280 35.21 -13.62 -19.89
C TYR A 280 35.22 -14.47 -18.61
N GLU A 281 35.55 -15.76 -18.74
CA GLU A 281 35.54 -16.73 -17.61
C GLU A 281 36.49 -16.36 -16.46
N ASP A 282 37.54 -15.58 -16.73
CA ASP A 282 38.49 -15.08 -15.73
C ASP A 282 38.01 -13.83 -14.99
N GLY A 283 36.77 -13.39 -15.24
CA GLY A 283 36.15 -12.20 -14.65
C GLY A 283 36.57 -10.89 -15.32
N SER A 284 37.49 -10.91 -16.29
CA SER A 284 37.78 -9.72 -17.09
C SER A 284 36.64 -9.42 -18.06
N TYR A 285 36.46 -8.14 -18.41
CA TYR A 285 35.46 -7.70 -19.37
C TYR A 285 35.99 -6.57 -20.25
N GLY A 286 35.36 -6.37 -21.41
CA GLY A 286 35.71 -5.31 -22.36
C GLY A 286 36.11 -5.83 -23.74
N TRP A 287 35.99 -4.94 -24.72
CA TRP A 287 36.39 -5.21 -26.12
C TRP A 287 37.90 -5.21 -26.32
N ALA A 288 38.66 -4.85 -25.28
CA ALA A 288 40.12 -4.81 -25.24
C ALA A 288 40.73 -6.22 -25.21
N SER A 289 40.47 -7.01 -26.24
CA SER A 289 41.51 -7.38 -27.19
C SER A 289 40.86 -8.20 -28.31
N ALA A 290 40.91 -7.67 -29.52
CA ALA A 290 40.73 -8.43 -30.76
C ALA A 290 41.80 -9.55 -30.95
N LYS A 291 42.43 -10.01 -29.86
CA LYS A 291 43.47 -11.06 -29.76
C LYS A 291 43.32 -11.93 -28.50
N SER A 292 42.24 -11.80 -27.72
CA SER A 292 42.04 -12.61 -26.52
C SER A 292 41.63 -14.04 -26.90
N THR A 293 42.49 -15.02 -26.60
CA THR A 293 42.16 -16.46 -26.58
C THR A 293 41.23 -16.84 -25.43
N LYS A 294 40.73 -15.86 -24.65
CA LYS A 294 39.93 -16.10 -23.46
C LYS A 294 38.52 -16.55 -23.85
N ARG A 295 38.01 -17.51 -23.10
CA ARG A 295 36.64 -18.01 -23.25
C ARG A 295 35.66 -17.01 -22.67
N ARG A 296 34.55 -16.79 -23.39
CA ARG A 296 33.43 -15.96 -22.93
C ARG A 296 32.75 -16.63 -21.76
N ALA A 297 32.43 -15.85 -20.72
CA ALA A 297 31.59 -16.32 -19.63
C ALA A 297 30.21 -16.70 -20.16
N ARG A 298 29.62 -17.75 -19.58
CA ARG A 298 28.31 -18.28 -19.99
C ARG A 298 27.41 -18.55 -18.79
N MET A 299 26.11 -18.43 -19.01
CA MET A 299 25.07 -18.87 -18.09
C MET A 299 24.10 -19.73 -18.87
N GLY A 300 24.14 -21.06 -18.67
CA GLY A 300 23.47 -21.99 -19.58
C GLY A 300 24.03 -21.87 -21.01
N SER A 301 23.14 -21.71 -21.99
CA SER A 301 23.50 -21.49 -23.40
C SER A 301 23.99 -20.07 -23.69
N TYR A 302 23.61 -19.09 -22.87
CA TYR A 302 23.88 -17.67 -23.10
C TYR A 302 25.32 -17.30 -22.82
N LYS A 303 25.89 -16.42 -23.65
CA LYS A 303 27.09 -15.65 -23.27
C LYS A 303 26.66 -14.45 -22.43
N VAL A 304 27.59 -13.93 -21.63
CA VAL A 304 27.31 -12.85 -20.69
C VAL A 304 28.06 -11.56 -21.10
N TYR A 305 27.40 -10.43 -20.93
CA TYR A 305 27.94 -9.08 -21.02
C TYR A 305 27.88 -8.36 -19.68
N VAL A 306 28.65 -7.29 -19.56
CA VAL A 306 28.63 -6.31 -18.49
C VAL A 306 28.13 -4.99 -19.05
N GLY A 307 27.14 -4.39 -18.39
CA GLY A 307 26.63 -3.06 -18.72
C GLY A 307 27.51 -1.93 -18.18
N ARG A 308 27.81 -0.95 -19.03
CA ARG A 308 28.53 0.28 -18.69
C ARG A 308 27.63 1.48 -18.99
N TYR A 309 27.42 2.31 -17.98
CA TYR A 309 26.53 3.48 -18.08
C TYR A 309 27.34 4.77 -18.04
N TYR A 310 26.94 5.74 -18.87
CA TYR A 310 27.65 7.02 -19.07
C TYR A 310 26.93 8.21 -18.45
#